data_AF-A0A1B6KFJ4-F1
#
_entry.id   AF-A0A1B6KFJ4-F1
#
_cell.length_a   1.000
_cell.length_b   1.000
_cell.length_c   1.000
_cell.angle_alpha   90.00
_cell.angle_beta   90.00
_cell.angle_gamma   90.00
#
_symmetry.space_group_name_H-M   'P 1'
#
loop_
_entity.id
_entity.type
_entity.pdbx_description
1 polymer ?
#
loop_
_entity_poly.entity_id
_entity_poly.type
_entity_poly.pdbx_seq_one_letter_code
_entity_poly.pdbx_strand_id
1 'polypeptide(L)'
;TYPTRCHLLRQHCRQDGPNLVTVKHRGHCKEKQPCWADQGAQGSSNSTDDGFIPRCLADGRYAPVQCHQDTGYCWCVSAHGEPVPNTSVRHTWPHCNRRGKTRRGSHPRESKHKKDCTRMDKSQFVTNLVKIFRSEYNRQPHVVVSDSEDSSETDRRVLEWKFNSLDEDGDLVLIKDEYWA
;
A
#
# COMPACT_ATOMS: atom_id res chain seq x y z
N THR A 1 16.50 23.30 -6.07
CA THR A 1 15.75 24.44 -6.66
C THR A 1 15.16 25.23 -5.53
N TYR A 2 15.19 26.57 -5.56
CA TYR A 2 14.64 27.40 -4.47
C TYR A 2 13.18 27.76 -4.78
N PRO A 3 12.27 27.68 -3.78
CA PRO A 3 10.84 27.92 -3.99
C PRO A 3 10.52 29.40 -4.25
N THR A 4 11.35 30.32 -3.76
CA THR A 4 11.14 31.76 -3.93
C THR A 4 12.46 32.50 -4.14
N ARG A 5 12.37 33.73 -4.65
CA ARG A 5 13.52 34.64 -4.81
C ARG A 5 14.19 34.97 -3.47
N CYS A 6 13.41 35.12 -2.39
CA CYS A 6 13.98 35.34 -1.05
C CYS A 6 14.83 34.15 -0.57
N HIS A 7 14.39 32.91 -0.83
CA HIS A 7 15.17 31.71 -0.50
C HIS A 7 16.49 31.65 -1.26
N LEU A 8 16.50 32.03 -2.54
CA LEU A 8 17.73 32.11 -3.34
C LEU A 8 18.68 33.19 -2.82
N LEU A 9 18.17 34.40 -2.55
CA LEU A 9 18.97 35.53 -2.04
C LEU A 9 19.58 35.22 -0.66
N ARG A 10 18.81 34.56 0.21
CA ARG A 10 19.31 34.11 1.52
C ARG A 10 20.51 33.16 1.39
N GLN A 11 20.51 32.25 0.41
CA GLN A 11 21.66 31.38 0.17
C GLN A 11 22.87 32.15 -0.36
N HIS A 12 22.64 33.13 -1.22
CA HIS A 12 23.68 33.99 -1.78
C HIS A 12 24.44 34.78 -0.69
N CYS A 13 23.74 35.14 0.39
CA CYS A 13 24.32 35.85 1.53
C CYS A 13 24.91 34.92 2.62
N ARG A 14 24.66 33.61 2.56
CA ARG A 14 24.99 32.67 3.66
C ARG A 14 26.37 32.03 3.56
N GLN A 15 27.05 32.14 2.43
CA GLN A 15 28.40 31.61 2.26
C GLN A 15 29.31 32.73 1.77
N ASP A 16 30.40 32.97 2.50
CA ASP A 16 31.41 33.99 2.25
C ASP A 16 32.20 33.73 0.94
N GLY A 17 31.58 33.97 -0.22
CA GLY A 17 32.27 33.89 -1.52
C GLY A 17 31.36 34.14 -2.73
N PRO A 18 31.84 34.80 -3.80
CA PRO A 18 31.00 35.24 -4.90
C PRO A 18 30.56 34.06 -5.79
N ASN A 19 29.26 33.94 -6.03
CA ASN A 19 28.63 33.26 -7.17
C ASN A 19 28.66 31.72 -7.25
N LEU A 20 28.45 30.98 -6.16
CA LEU A 20 28.25 29.52 -6.29
C LEU A 20 26.87 29.14 -6.87
N VAL A 21 25.86 30.02 -6.73
CA VAL A 21 24.51 29.75 -7.23
C VAL A 21 24.07 30.85 -8.18
N THR A 22 24.01 30.53 -9.47
CA THR A 22 23.52 31.44 -10.51
C THR A 22 22.08 31.07 -10.91
N VAL A 23 21.31 32.08 -11.33
CA VAL A 23 19.94 31.86 -11.80
C VAL A 23 20.00 31.14 -13.15
N LYS A 24 19.74 29.83 -13.16
CA LYS A 24 19.71 29.04 -14.39
C LYS A 24 18.49 29.35 -15.28
N HIS A 25 17.33 29.61 -14.68
CA HIS A 25 16.10 30.00 -15.40
C HIS A 25 15.24 30.92 -14.53
N ARG A 26 14.52 31.86 -15.16
CA ARG A 26 13.52 32.73 -14.52
C ARG A 26 12.11 32.21 -14.83
N GLY A 27 11.18 32.34 -13.89
CA GLY A 27 9.79 31.90 -14.01
C GLY A 27 9.47 30.73 -13.08
N HIS A 28 8.28 30.13 -13.25
CA HIS A 28 7.91 28.91 -12.54
C HIS A 28 8.96 27.84 -12.82
N CYS A 29 9.44 27.17 -11.77
CA CYS A 29 10.27 25.99 -11.95
C CYS A 29 9.47 25.02 -12.82
N LYS A 30 10.02 24.59 -13.97
CA LYS A 30 9.45 23.46 -14.69
C LYS A 30 9.51 22.29 -13.73
N GLU A 31 8.36 21.89 -13.23
CA GLU A 31 8.24 20.76 -12.33
C GLU A 31 8.95 19.59 -13.00
N LYS A 32 9.90 18.97 -12.29
CA LYS A 32 10.54 17.76 -12.82
C LYS A 32 9.41 16.77 -13.05
N GLN A 33 9.45 16.07 -14.18
CA GLN A 33 8.47 15.02 -14.44
C GLN A 33 8.47 14.06 -13.23
N PRO A 34 7.31 13.75 -12.63
CA PRO A 34 7.24 13.15 -11.29
C PRO A 34 8.10 11.91 -11.14
N CYS A 35 8.07 11.02 -12.15
CA CYS A 35 8.86 9.80 -12.12
C CYS A 35 10.36 10.06 -12.15
N TRP A 36 10.86 11.00 -12.96
CA TRP A 36 12.28 11.35 -12.98
C TRP A 36 12.75 12.04 -11.70
N ALA A 37 11.85 12.75 -11.01
CA ALA A 37 12.16 13.31 -9.70
C ALA A 37 12.36 12.18 -8.67
N ASP A 38 11.42 11.23 -8.63
CA ASP A 38 11.47 10.09 -7.71
C ASP A 38 12.65 9.18 -7.99
N GLN A 39 12.93 8.90 -9.27
CA GLN A 39 14.08 8.09 -9.68
C GLN A 39 15.41 8.72 -9.23
N GLY A 40 15.52 10.05 -9.27
CA GLY A 40 16.71 10.77 -8.83
C GLY A 40 16.85 10.90 -7.31
N ALA A 41 15.73 10.85 -6.57
CA ALA A 41 15.75 10.84 -5.11
C ALA A 41 16.18 9.48 -4.56
N GLN A 42 15.69 8.39 -5.16
CA GLN A 42 15.98 7.02 -4.71
C GLN A 42 17.29 6.45 -5.28
N GLY A 43 17.77 6.93 -6.43
CA GLY A 43 19.05 6.51 -6.99
C GLY A 43 20.29 7.04 -6.27
N SER A 44 20.13 7.88 -5.23
CA SER A 44 21.23 8.52 -4.50
C SER A 44 21.34 8.06 -3.04
N SER A 45 20.47 7.17 -2.58
CA SER A 45 20.52 6.62 -1.23
C SER A 45 21.43 5.40 -1.18
N ASN A 46 22.66 5.57 -0.69
CA ASN A 46 23.56 4.49 -0.25
C ASN A 46 23.07 3.81 1.05
N SER A 47 21.77 3.90 1.38
CA SER A 47 21.19 3.22 2.53
C SER A 47 20.74 1.84 2.11
N THR A 48 21.10 0.85 2.92
CA THR A 48 20.74 -0.57 2.87
C THR A 48 19.25 -0.82 3.13
N ASP A 49 18.39 0.00 2.52
CA ASP A 49 16.96 -0.24 2.42
C ASP A 49 16.69 -0.69 0.99
N ASP A 50 15.87 -1.71 0.83
CA ASP A 50 15.54 -2.40 -0.42
C ASP A 50 14.75 -1.45 -1.34
N GLY A 51 15.42 -0.41 -1.83
CA GLY A 51 14.83 0.79 -2.40
C GLY A 51 14.25 0.53 -3.78
N PHE A 52 12.93 0.59 -3.88
CA PHE A 52 12.21 0.43 -5.14
C PHE A 52 12.39 1.64 -6.08
N ILE A 53 13.28 1.54 -7.07
CA ILE A 53 13.45 2.57 -8.09
C ILE A 53 12.32 2.49 -9.15
N PRO A 54 11.48 3.54 -9.31
CA PRO A 54 10.38 3.51 -10.27
C PRO A 54 10.90 3.55 -11.71
N ARG A 55 10.24 2.77 -12.58
CA ARG A 55 10.47 2.76 -14.02
C ARG A 55 9.73 3.91 -14.69
N CYS A 56 10.47 4.78 -15.37
CA CYS A 56 9.91 5.92 -16.10
C CYS A 56 9.86 5.66 -17.60
N LEU A 57 8.89 6.27 -18.27
CA LEU A 57 8.84 6.39 -19.72
C LEU A 57 9.76 7.53 -20.19
N ALA A 58 10.05 7.57 -21.49
CA ALA A 58 10.90 8.59 -22.10
C ALA A 58 10.35 10.02 -21.98
N ASP A 59 9.04 10.18 -21.70
CA ASP A 59 8.39 11.46 -21.44
C ASP A 59 8.39 11.87 -19.95
N GLY A 60 8.99 11.04 -19.09
CA GLY A 60 9.11 11.29 -17.65
C GLY A 60 7.89 10.92 -16.82
N ARG A 61 6.86 10.32 -17.44
CA ARG A 61 5.74 9.71 -16.70
C ARG A 61 6.12 8.33 -16.17
N TYR A 62 5.39 7.84 -15.17
CA TYR A 62 5.55 6.46 -14.71
C TYR A 62 5.18 5.48 -15.82
N ALA A 63 5.99 4.44 -16.00
CA ALA A 63 5.58 3.27 -16.73
C ALA A 63 4.36 2.66 -16.01
N PRO A 64 3.25 2.35 -16.70
CA PRO A 64 2.05 1.80 -16.07
C PRO A 64 2.23 0.44 -15.45
N VAL A 65 3.35 -0.24 -15.73
CA VAL A 65 3.77 -1.44 -15.02
C VAL A 65 5.06 -1.10 -14.29
N GLN A 66 5.07 -1.37 -12.99
CA GLN A 66 6.22 -1.27 -12.11
C GLN A 66 6.58 -2.67 -11.61
N CYS A 67 7.87 -2.95 -11.46
CA CYS A 67 8.34 -4.25 -11.01
C CYS A 67 9.48 -4.09 -10.01
N HIS A 68 9.32 -4.70 -8.85
CA HIS A 68 10.38 -4.89 -7.86
C HIS A 68 11.23 -6.08 -8.27
N GLN A 69 12.52 -5.85 -8.56
CA GLN A 69 13.37 -6.92 -9.11
C GLN A 69 13.64 -8.01 -8.07
N ASP A 70 13.90 -7.62 -6.81
CA ASP A 70 14.32 -8.56 -5.76
C ASP A 70 13.20 -9.50 -5.30
N THR A 71 11.98 -8.97 -5.16
CA THR A 71 10.81 -9.77 -4.78
C THR A 71 10.11 -10.43 -5.96
N GLY A 72 10.40 -9.98 -7.18
CA GLY A 72 9.76 -10.46 -8.42
C GLY A 72 8.30 -10.06 -8.57
N TYR A 73 7.80 -9.11 -7.77
CA TYR A 73 6.44 -8.58 -7.91
C TYR A 73 6.37 -7.48 -8.96
N CYS A 74 5.33 -7.54 -9.79
CA CYS A 74 4.97 -6.48 -10.72
C CYS A 74 3.52 -6.02 -10.47
N TRP A 75 3.25 -4.72 -10.60
CA TRP A 75 1.92 -4.13 -10.40
C TRP A 75 1.64 -3.01 -11.40
N CYS A 76 0.35 -2.69 -11.59
CA CYS A 76 -0.03 -1.51 -12.36
C CYS A 76 0.06 -0.25 -11.52
N VAL A 77 0.39 0.88 -12.13
CA VAL A 77 0.40 2.20 -11.46
C VAL A 77 -0.46 3.25 -12.17
N SER A 78 -0.93 4.23 -11.40
CA SER A 78 -1.62 5.42 -11.89
C SER A 78 -0.67 6.38 -12.62
N ALA A 79 -1.21 7.45 -13.21
CA ALA A 79 -0.39 8.50 -13.82
C ALA A 79 0.52 9.23 -12.81
N HIS A 80 0.21 9.13 -11.51
CA HIS A 80 0.97 9.68 -10.40
C HIS A 80 1.92 8.66 -9.75
N GLY A 81 2.00 7.43 -10.27
CA GLY A 81 2.92 6.41 -9.77
C GLY A 81 2.36 5.53 -8.64
N GLU A 82 1.11 5.75 -8.24
CA GLU A 82 0.47 4.99 -7.17
C GLU A 82 0.05 3.58 -7.62
N PRO A 83 0.26 2.53 -6.81
CA PRO A 83 -0.12 1.17 -7.15
C PRO A 83 -1.65 1.00 -7.27
N VAL A 84 -2.10 0.32 -8.33
CA VAL A 84 -3.51 -0.03 -8.54
C VAL A 84 -3.83 -1.30 -7.74
N PRO A 85 -4.85 -1.30 -6.85
CA PRO A 85 -5.21 -2.47 -6.07
C PRO A 85 -5.55 -3.70 -6.92
N ASN A 86 -5.20 -4.90 -6.45
CA ASN A 86 -5.43 -6.19 -7.12
C ASN A 86 -4.77 -6.33 -8.50
N THR A 87 -3.66 -5.62 -8.74
CA THR A 87 -2.85 -5.79 -9.95
C THR A 87 -1.45 -6.33 -9.68
N SER A 88 -1.10 -6.55 -8.41
CA SER A 88 0.17 -7.16 -8.02
C SER A 88 0.17 -8.63 -8.39
N VAL A 89 1.18 -9.03 -9.15
CA VAL A 89 1.40 -10.40 -9.58
C VAL A 89 2.87 -10.76 -9.39
N ARG A 90 3.15 -12.02 -9.06
CA ARG A 90 4.51 -12.51 -8.82
C ARG A 90 5.03 -13.23 -10.06
N HIS A 91 6.28 -12.98 -10.43
CA HIS A 91 6.99 -13.61 -11.56
C HIS A 91 6.28 -13.54 -12.92
N THR A 92 5.24 -12.71 -13.04
CA THR A 92 4.40 -12.56 -14.24
C THR A 92 4.15 -11.08 -14.50
N TRP A 93 3.63 -10.75 -15.68
CA TRP A 93 3.44 -9.36 -16.12
C TRP A 93 1.96 -8.96 -16.01
N PRO A 94 1.61 -7.89 -15.26
CA PRO A 94 0.22 -7.48 -15.14
C PRO A 94 -0.26 -6.80 -16.43
N HIS A 95 -1.50 -7.11 -16.82
CA HIS A 95 -2.15 -6.47 -17.97
C HIS A 95 -2.72 -5.10 -17.59
N CYS A 96 -1.88 -4.08 -17.63
CA CYS A 96 -2.30 -2.71 -17.38
C CYS A 96 -2.95 -2.12 -18.65
N ASN A 97 -4.27 -2.25 -18.75
CA ASN A 97 -5.01 -1.79 -19.91
C ASN A 97 -4.92 -0.25 -20.00
N ARG A 98 -4.02 0.25 -20.86
CA ARG A 98 -3.63 1.68 -20.95
C ARG A 98 -4.70 2.60 -21.55
N ARG A 99 -5.98 2.24 -21.50
CA ARG A 99 -7.06 3.07 -22.06
C ARG A 99 -8.29 3.01 -21.17
N GLY A 100 -8.47 4.06 -20.38
CA GLY A 100 -9.80 4.63 -20.22
C GLY A 100 -10.34 4.98 -21.61
N LYS A 101 -11.00 4.02 -22.26
CA LYS A 101 -11.93 4.28 -23.36
C LYS A 101 -13.31 3.92 -22.84
N THR A 102 -14.04 4.95 -22.42
CA THR A 102 -15.49 4.98 -22.49
C THR A 102 -15.92 4.83 -23.95
N ARG A 103 -15.81 3.63 -24.52
CA ARG A 103 -16.62 3.26 -25.66
C ARG A 103 -17.91 2.70 -25.10
N ARG A 104 -18.95 3.55 -25.16
CA ARG A 104 -20.36 3.15 -25.07
C ARG A 104 -20.60 2.09 -26.15
N GLY A 105 -20.33 0.84 -25.81
CA GLY A 105 -20.93 -0.32 -26.45
C GLY A 105 -22.06 -0.76 -25.55
N SER A 106 -23.29 -0.62 -26.01
CA SER A 106 -24.49 -1.13 -25.36
C SER A 106 -24.50 -2.66 -25.42
N HIS A 107 -23.69 -3.30 -24.58
CA HIS A 107 -23.98 -4.65 -24.12
C HIS A 107 -24.78 -4.50 -22.81
N PRO A 108 -25.80 -5.34 -22.56
CA PRO A 108 -26.47 -5.38 -21.28
C PRO A 108 -25.40 -5.55 -20.20
N ARG A 109 -25.14 -4.47 -19.47
CA ARG A 109 -24.25 -4.47 -18.31
C ARG A 109 -24.96 -5.28 -17.25
N GLU A 110 -24.65 -6.57 -17.17
CA GLU A 110 -24.68 -7.19 -15.87
C GLU A 110 -23.62 -6.45 -15.05
N SER A 111 -24.09 -5.54 -14.22
CA SER A 111 -23.27 -4.86 -13.24
C SER A 111 -22.70 -5.93 -12.33
N LYS A 112 -21.50 -6.43 -12.64
CA LYS A 112 -20.57 -6.81 -11.57
C LYS A 112 -20.21 -5.52 -10.84
N HIS A 113 -21.14 -5.04 -10.03
CA HIS A 113 -20.78 -4.43 -8.77
C HIS A 113 -19.66 -5.31 -8.22
N LYS A 114 -18.52 -4.72 -7.85
CA LYS A 114 -17.83 -5.24 -6.67
C LYS A 114 -18.96 -5.42 -5.67
N LYS A 115 -19.40 -6.65 -5.43
CA LYS A 115 -20.55 -6.88 -4.57
C LYS A 115 -20.14 -6.25 -3.26
N ASP A 116 -20.79 -5.14 -2.92
CA ASP A 116 -20.61 -4.55 -1.61
C ASP A 116 -20.81 -5.70 -0.64
N CYS A 117 -19.85 -5.89 0.27
CA CYS A 117 -19.85 -7.04 1.17
C CYS A 117 -21.20 -7.06 1.89
N THR A 118 -22.05 -8.03 1.51
CA THR A 118 -23.44 -8.05 1.95
C THR A 118 -23.46 -8.46 3.42
N ARG A 119 -24.59 -8.23 4.09
CA ARG A 119 -24.78 -8.75 5.45
C ARG A 119 -24.55 -10.26 5.53
N MET A 120 -24.93 -10.99 4.47
CA MET A 120 -24.72 -12.43 4.35
C MET A 120 -23.24 -12.79 4.22
N ASP A 121 -22.50 -12.06 3.39
CA ASP A 121 -21.05 -12.25 3.23
C ASP A 121 -20.32 -11.97 4.55
N LYS A 122 -20.72 -10.91 5.27
CA LYS A 122 -20.18 -10.59 6.61
C LYS A 122 -20.47 -11.71 7.61
N SER A 123 -21.70 -12.23 7.66
CA SER A 123 -22.02 -13.33 8.57
C SER A 123 -21.23 -14.60 8.24
N GLN A 124 -21.07 -14.92 6.95
CA GLN A 124 -20.27 -16.07 6.54
C GLN A 124 -18.80 -15.90 6.90
N PHE A 125 -18.25 -14.72 6.67
CA PHE A 125 -16.89 -14.38 7.07
C PHE A 125 -16.69 -14.54 8.58
N VAL A 126 -17.57 -13.96 9.40
CA VAL A 126 -17.51 -14.08 10.87
C VAL A 126 -17.60 -15.54 11.32
N THR A 127 -18.53 -16.32 10.77
CA THR A 127 -18.64 -17.76 11.10
C THR A 127 -17.36 -18.53 10.74
N ASN A 128 -16.78 -18.27 9.56
CA ASN A 128 -15.56 -18.94 9.14
C ASN A 128 -14.35 -18.50 9.98
N LEU A 129 -14.30 -17.24 10.38
CA LEU A 129 -13.26 -16.69 11.24
C LEU A 129 -13.26 -17.38 12.61
N VAL A 130 -14.42 -17.47 13.26
CA VAL A 130 -14.57 -18.16 14.54
C VAL A 130 -14.17 -19.64 14.44
N LYS A 131 -14.52 -20.32 13.34
CA LYS A 131 -14.09 -21.71 13.10
C LYS A 131 -12.56 -21.84 13.01
N ILE A 132 -11.89 -20.91 12.34
CA ILE A 132 -10.42 -20.90 12.26
C ILE A 132 -9.83 -20.72 13.66
N PHE A 133 -10.33 -19.76 14.43
CA PHE A 133 -9.85 -19.52 15.79
C PHE A 133 -10.10 -20.71 16.72
N ARG A 134 -11.27 -21.37 16.64
CA ARG A 134 -11.55 -22.62 17.35
C ARG A 134 -10.49 -23.68 17.05
N SER A 135 -10.11 -23.81 15.77
CA SER A 135 -9.10 -24.77 15.36
C SER A 135 -7.72 -24.46 15.95
N GLU A 136 -7.37 -23.18 16.12
CA GLU A 136 -6.11 -22.77 16.75
C GLU A 136 -6.15 -22.94 18.27
N TYR A 137 -7.23 -22.51 18.92
CA TYR A 137 -7.44 -22.67 20.35
C TYR A 137 -7.33 -24.15 20.76
N ASN A 138 -7.99 -25.04 20.00
CA ASN A 138 -7.95 -26.49 20.23
C ASN A 138 -6.56 -27.12 20.03
N ARG A 139 -5.64 -26.45 19.33
CA ARG A 139 -4.25 -26.90 19.13
C ARG A 139 -3.32 -26.50 20.28
N GLN A 140 -3.71 -25.56 21.13
CA GLN A 140 -2.91 -25.19 22.31
C GLN A 140 -3.20 -26.15 23.48
N PRO A 141 -2.25 -26.40 24.39
CA PRO A 141 -2.52 -27.16 25.60
C PRO A 141 -3.39 -26.34 26.57
N HIS A 142 -4.69 -26.64 26.62
CA HIS A 142 -5.65 -26.05 27.56
C HIS A 142 -6.27 -27.12 28.44
N VAL A 143 -6.58 -26.77 29.69
CA VAL A 143 -7.24 -27.67 30.65
C VAL A 143 -8.68 -27.85 30.19
N VAL A 144 -9.02 -29.04 29.71
CA VAL A 144 -10.41 -29.42 29.37
C VAL A 144 -11.22 -29.48 30.66
N VAL A 145 -11.92 -28.39 30.98
CA VAL A 145 -12.98 -28.40 31.99
C VAL A 145 -14.21 -29.01 31.33
N SER A 146 -14.58 -30.20 31.78
CA SER A 146 -15.74 -30.92 31.28
C SER A 146 -16.98 -30.30 31.90
N ASP A 147 -17.63 -29.41 31.16
CA ASP A 147 -19.05 -29.12 31.36
C ASP A 147 -19.73 -29.09 29.99
N SER A 148 -21.01 -29.43 29.99
CA SER A 148 -21.88 -29.48 28.82
C SER A 148 -22.01 -28.10 28.18
N GLU A 149 -21.09 -27.75 27.28
CA GLU A 149 -20.97 -26.38 26.79
C GLU A 149 -21.81 -26.13 25.54
N ASP A 150 -22.69 -25.15 25.68
CA ASP A 150 -23.32 -24.45 24.58
C ASP A 150 -22.23 -23.87 23.67
N SER A 151 -22.39 -24.10 22.37
CA SER A 151 -21.43 -23.72 21.33
C SER A 151 -21.05 -22.23 21.39
N SER A 152 -21.92 -21.39 21.96
CA SER A 152 -21.76 -19.94 22.10
C SER A 152 -20.77 -19.50 23.21
N GLU A 153 -20.65 -20.27 24.28
CA GLU A 153 -19.76 -19.94 25.41
C GLU A 153 -18.30 -20.29 25.08
N THR A 154 -18.08 -21.44 24.43
CA THR A 154 -16.78 -21.79 23.87
C THR A 154 -16.32 -20.75 22.83
N ASP A 155 -17.25 -20.19 22.04
CA ASP A 155 -16.94 -19.12 21.09
C ASP A 155 -16.43 -17.85 21.75
N ARG A 156 -17.05 -17.45 22.87
CA ARG A 156 -16.56 -16.29 23.62
C ARG A 156 -15.13 -16.48 24.08
N ARG A 157 -14.81 -17.63 24.68
CA ARG A 157 -13.46 -17.91 25.19
C ARG A 157 -12.41 -17.96 24.07
N VAL A 158 -12.77 -18.53 22.92
CA VAL A 158 -11.92 -18.57 21.72
C VAL A 158 -11.65 -17.16 21.20
N LEU A 159 -12.68 -16.31 21.15
CA LEU A 159 -12.55 -14.92 20.69
C LEU A 159 -11.71 -14.09 21.66
N GLU A 160 -11.96 -14.19 22.96
CA GLU A 160 -11.20 -13.48 24.01
C GLU A 160 -9.72 -13.90 23.99
N TRP A 161 -9.44 -15.20 23.93
CA TRP A 161 -8.07 -15.70 23.81
C TRP A 161 -7.38 -15.15 22.55
N LYS A 162 -8.05 -15.19 21.39
CA LYS A 162 -7.45 -14.73 20.14
C LYS A 162 -7.22 -13.22 20.15
N PHE A 163 -8.18 -12.46 20.70
CA PHE A 163 -8.06 -11.01 20.87
C PHE A 163 -6.83 -10.66 21.71
N ASN A 164 -6.70 -11.25 22.91
CA ASN A 164 -5.55 -11.02 23.79
C ASN A 164 -4.22 -11.50 23.21
N SER A 165 -4.24 -12.42 22.23
CA SER A 165 -3.02 -12.84 21.54
C SER A 165 -2.59 -11.89 20.42
N LEU A 166 -3.50 -11.02 19.96
CA LEU A 166 -3.25 -10.02 18.93
C LEU A 166 -3.02 -8.63 19.52
N ASP A 167 -3.64 -8.33 20.65
CA ASP A 167 -3.50 -7.09 21.42
C ASP A 167 -2.14 -7.09 22.11
N GLU A 168 -1.11 -6.61 21.41
CA GLU A 168 0.28 -6.68 21.87
C GLU A 168 0.58 -5.62 22.94
N ASP A 169 -0.08 -4.47 22.87
CA ASP A 169 0.09 -3.38 23.83
C ASP A 169 -0.91 -3.42 24.99
N GLY A 170 -1.95 -4.26 24.89
CA GLY A 170 -2.90 -4.54 25.96
C GLY A 170 -3.91 -3.41 26.19
N ASP A 171 -4.12 -2.55 25.18
CA ASP A 171 -5.02 -1.40 25.27
C ASP A 171 -6.50 -1.74 25.01
N LEU A 172 -6.79 -3.03 24.76
CA LEU A 172 -8.11 -3.57 24.44
C LEU A 172 -8.67 -3.11 23.09
N VAL A 173 -7.83 -2.65 22.16
CA VAL A 173 -8.20 -2.16 20.84
C VAL A 173 -7.21 -2.62 19.76
N LEU A 174 -7.67 -3.53 18.89
CA LEU A 174 -6.82 -3.98 17.78
C LEU A 174 -6.64 -2.89 16.70
N ILE A 175 -5.44 -2.34 16.57
CA ILE A 175 -5.04 -1.48 15.46
C ILE A 175 -4.54 -2.30 14.27
N LYS A 176 -4.42 -1.65 13.11
CA LYS A 176 -4.07 -2.35 11.86
C LYS A 176 -2.78 -3.14 11.96
N ASP A 177 -1.78 -2.59 12.63
CA ASP A 177 -0.46 -3.21 12.70
C ASP A 177 -0.49 -4.50 13.54
N GLU A 178 -1.41 -4.64 14.50
CA GLU A 178 -1.53 -5.80 15.38
C GLU A 178 -2.21 -7.03 14.75
N TYR A 179 -3.13 -6.82 13.81
CA TYR A 179 -3.78 -7.92 13.07
C TYR A 179 -3.25 -8.12 11.65
N TRP A 180 -2.21 -7.37 11.26
CA TRP A 180 -1.60 -7.41 9.93
C TRP A 180 -0.09 -7.72 9.95
N ALA A 181 0.54 -7.82 11.13
CA ALA A 181 1.97 -8.13 11.31
C ALA A 181 2.42 -9.42 10.61
#